data_AF-A0A839HLU9-F1
#
_entry.id   AF-A0A839HLU9-F1
#
_cell.length_a   1.000
_cell.length_b   1.000
_cell.length_c   1.000
_cell.angle_alpha   90.00
_cell.angle_beta   90.00
_cell.angle_gamma   90.00
#
_symmetry.space_group_name_H-M   'P 1'
#
loop_
_entity.id
_entity.type
_entity.pdbx_description
1 polymer ?
#
loop_
_entity_poly.entity_id
_entity_poly.type
_entity_poly.pdbx_seq_one_letter_code
_entity_poly.pdbx_strand_id
1 'polypeptide(L)'
;MSYLKNAWVVAALSSEVGPEALFHRTLLDTPVLIYRKADGTPVALHDRCPHRFAPLHLGRRIGDEVACLYHALRFDCSGQCTHNPHGNGQIPAAAQVRSFPLLERHGFLWIWMGEPAAARPEALPDFSPLDAGPETGVAHTYMH
;
A
#
# COMPACT_ATOMS: atom_id res chain seq x y z
N MET A 1 10.58 18.76 3.87
CA MET A 1 9.34 19.46 3.45
C MET A 1 8.27 19.29 4.53
N SER A 2 7.29 20.18 4.64
CA SER A 2 6.08 19.94 5.44
C SER A 2 4.95 19.49 4.51
N TYR A 3 4.22 18.43 4.88
CA TYR A 3 3.12 17.87 4.08
C TYR A 3 1.84 17.77 4.90
N LEU A 4 0.69 17.94 4.25
CA LEU A 4 -0.60 17.59 4.82
C LEU A 4 -0.76 16.05 4.79
N LYS A 5 -0.58 15.41 5.95
CA LYS A 5 -0.63 13.93 6.05
C LYS A 5 -1.98 13.40 6.53
N ASN A 6 -2.74 14.19 7.29
CA ASN A 6 -4.07 13.82 7.79
C ASN A 6 -5.16 14.19 6.77
N ALA A 7 -5.05 13.63 5.57
CA ALA A 7 -6.02 13.76 4.49
C ALA A 7 -5.92 12.53 3.58
N TRP A 8 -7.04 12.17 2.94
CA TRP A 8 -7.03 11.19 1.87
C TRP A 8 -6.40 11.79 0.63
N VAL A 9 -5.38 11.11 0.10
CA VAL A 9 -4.72 11.49 -1.15
C VAL A 9 -4.79 10.32 -2.12
N VAL A 10 -4.91 10.60 -3.42
CA VAL A 10 -4.88 9.55 -4.43
C VAL A 10 -3.45 8.99 -4.50
N ALA A 11 -3.32 7.70 -4.23
CA ALA A 11 -2.06 6.97 -4.35
C ALA A 11 -1.84 6.46 -5.78
N ALA A 12 -2.90 5.93 -6.40
CA ALA A 12 -2.88 5.35 -7.73
C ALA A 12 -4.30 5.23 -8.29
N LEU A 13 -4.42 5.02 -9.60
CA LEU A 13 -5.63 4.46 -10.17
C LEU A 13 -5.79 3.01 -9.73
N SER A 14 -7.03 2.57 -9.54
CA SER A 14 -7.35 1.18 -9.26
C SER A 14 -6.75 0.21 -10.29
N SER A 15 -6.69 0.63 -11.56
CA SER A 15 -6.16 -0.15 -12.68
C SER A 15 -4.63 -0.18 -12.78
N GLU A 16 -3.90 0.72 -12.11
CA GLU A 16 -2.43 0.68 -12.07
C GLU A 16 -1.91 -0.49 -11.23
N VAL A 17 -2.70 -0.94 -10.24
CA VAL A 17 -2.31 -2.02 -9.33
C VAL A 17 -3.04 -3.30 -9.75
N GLY A 18 -2.38 -4.10 -10.59
CA GLY A 18 -2.89 -5.40 -11.00
C GLY A 18 -2.91 -6.45 -9.86
N PRO A 19 -3.61 -7.59 -10.05
CA PRO A 19 -3.77 -8.61 -9.01
C PRO A 19 -2.45 -9.15 -8.44
N GLU A 20 -1.45 -9.35 -9.30
CA GLU A 20 -0.14 -9.91 -8.90
C GLU A 20 0.96 -8.84 -8.76
N ALA A 21 0.61 -7.56 -8.88
CA ALA A 21 1.58 -6.48 -8.88
C ALA A 21 2.09 -6.17 -7.46
N LEU A 22 3.41 -5.97 -7.34
CA LEU A 22 4.03 -5.24 -6.24
C LEU A 22 4.32 -3.81 -6.73
N PHE A 23 3.28 -2.97 -6.73
CA PHE A 23 3.35 -1.61 -7.25
C PHE A 23 4.10 -0.69 -6.27
N HIS A 24 5.01 0.14 -6.77
CA HIS A 24 5.77 1.09 -5.97
C HIS A 24 5.49 2.53 -6.38
N ARG A 25 5.34 3.41 -5.39
CA ARG A 25 5.29 4.87 -5.61
C ARG A 25 5.82 5.62 -4.39
N THR A 26 6.49 6.74 -4.62
CA THR A 26 6.86 7.67 -3.55
C THR A 26 5.75 8.70 -3.35
N LEU A 27 5.22 8.78 -2.14
CA LEU A 27 4.14 9.69 -1.74
C LEU A 27 4.60 10.50 -0.53
N LEU A 28 4.60 11.83 -0.64
CA LEU A 28 5.02 12.72 0.45
C LEU A 28 6.41 12.35 1.02
N ASP A 29 7.40 12.19 0.12
CA ASP A 29 8.76 11.72 0.39
C ASP A 29 8.87 10.33 1.05
N THR A 30 7.80 9.53 1.04
CA THR A 30 7.77 8.19 1.63
C THR A 30 7.57 7.13 0.54
N PRO A 31 8.45 6.14 0.38
CA PRO A 31 8.26 5.05 -0.57
C PRO A 31 7.18 4.09 -0.06
N VAL A 32 6.19 3.80 -0.89
CA VAL A 32 5.03 2.96 -0.55
C VAL A 32 4.92 1.81 -1.54
N LEU A 33 4.74 0.61 -1.01
CA LEU A 33 4.40 -0.60 -1.73
C LEU A 33 2.89 -0.77 -1.65
N ILE A 34 2.24 -0.92 -2.80
CA ILE A 34 0.81 -1.18 -2.92
C ILE A 34 0.63 -2.49 -3.66
N TYR A 35 -0.19 -3.38 -3.11
CA TYR A 35 -0.55 -4.65 -3.74
C TYR A 35 -1.99 -5.03 -3.40
N ARG A 36 -2.49 -6.11 -3.97
CA ARG A 36 -3.82 -6.64 -3.66
C ARG A 36 -3.70 -7.99 -2.99
N LYS A 37 -4.50 -8.24 -1.96
CA LYS A 37 -4.72 -9.61 -1.46
C LYS A 37 -5.35 -10.48 -2.54
N ALA A 38 -5.38 -11.80 -2.31
CA ALA A 38 -6.04 -12.76 -3.18
C ALA A 38 -7.55 -12.46 -3.37
N ASP A 39 -8.20 -11.85 -2.38
CA ASP A 39 -9.61 -11.41 -2.47
C ASP A 39 -9.79 -10.05 -3.20
N GLY A 40 -8.71 -9.46 -3.70
CA GLY A 40 -8.71 -8.18 -4.40
C GLY A 40 -8.59 -6.94 -3.51
N THR A 41 -8.74 -7.08 -2.18
CA THR A 41 -8.61 -5.96 -1.24
C THR A 41 -7.20 -5.36 -1.34
N PRO A 42 -7.06 -4.03 -1.49
CA PRO A 42 -5.76 -3.42 -1.64
C PRO A 42 -5.07 -3.24 -0.28
N VAL A 43 -3.73 -3.28 -0.28
CA VAL A 43 -2.86 -3.13 0.89
C VAL A 43 -1.76 -2.14 0.57
N ALA A 44 -1.44 -1.25 1.51
CA ALA A 44 -0.30 -0.34 1.42
C ALA A 44 0.66 -0.53 2.59
N LEU A 45 1.94 -0.77 2.28
CA LEU A 45 3.03 -0.93 3.24
C LEU A 45 4.14 0.06 2.93
N HIS A 46 4.91 0.46 3.94
CA HIS A 46 6.15 1.20 3.73
C HIS A 46 7.11 0.30 2.96
N ASP A 47 7.58 0.78 1.81
CA ASP A 47 8.43 -0.01 0.91
C ASP A 47 9.89 -0.04 1.38
N ARG A 48 10.09 -0.52 2.60
CA ARG A 48 11.38 -0.52 3.27
C ARG A 48 11.42 -1.61 4.33
N CYS A 49 12.15 -2.68 4.04
CA CYS A 49 12.35 -3.78 4.99
C CYS A 49 13.06 -3.27 6.27
N PRO A 50 12.54 -3.54 7.48
CA PRO A 50 13.12 -3.06 8.74
C PRO A 50 14.50 -3.65 9.05
N HIS A 51 14.89 -4.75 8.40
CA HIS A 51 16.18 -5.39 8.63
C HIS A 51 17.35 -4.57 8.07
N ARG A 52 17.34 -4.28 6.75
CA ARG A 52 18.41 -3.56 6.05
C ARG A 52 17.90 -2.63 4.93
N PHE A 53 16.68 -2.14 5.08
CA PHE A 53 16.06 -1.11 4.23
C PHE A 53 15.93 -1.45 2.75
N ALA A 54 16.05 -2.74 2.39
CA ALA A 54 15.76 -3.18 1.03
C ALA A 54 14.30 -2.85 0.68
N PRO A 55 14.04 -2.37 -0.56
CA PRO A 55 12.68 -2.15 -1.03
C PRO A 55 11.94 -3.49 -1.11
N LEU A 56 10.72 -3.52 -0.57
CA LEU A 56 9.88 -4.71 -0.53
C LEU A 56 9.21 -4.98 -1.88
N HIS A 57 9.00 -3.97 -2.71
CA HIS A 57 8.42 -4.12 -4.05
C HIS A 57 9.30 -4.95 -5.00
N LEU A 58 10.61 -4.98 -4.76
CA LEU A 58 11.57 -5.85 -5.48
C LEU A 58 11.56 -7.30 -4.98
N GLY A 59 10.75 -7.61 -3.97
CA GLY A 59 10.53 -8.94 -3.44
C GLY A 59 9.55 -9.76 -4.27
N ARG A 60 8.79 -10.62 -3.60
CA ARG A 60 7.71 -11.39 -4.22
C ARG A 60 6.55 -11.62 -3.26
N ARG A 61 5.37 -11.88 -3.81
CA ARG A 61 4.21 -12.34 -3.03
C ARG A 61 4.35 -13.81 -2.65
N ILE A 62 3.96 -14.14 -1.42
CA ILE A 62 3.73 -15.51 -0.94
C ILE A 62 2.32 -15.52 -0.36
N GLY A 63 1.32 -15.84 -1.17
CA GLY A 63 -0.08 -15.58 -0.83
C GLY A 63 -0.32 -14.07 -0.63
N ASP A 64 -0.87 -13.70 0.52
CA ASP A 64 -1.11 -12.29 0.89
C ASP A 64 0.07 -11.63 1.61
N GLU A 65 1.16 -12.36 1.83
CA GLU A 65 2.40 -11.82 2.40
C GLU A 65 3.36 -11.33 1.32
N VAL A 66 4.25 -10.42 1.72
CA VAL A 66 5.38 -9.97 0.90
C VAL A 66 6.67 -10.53 1.48
N ALA A 67 7.41 -11.30 0.68
CA ALA A 67 8.75 -11.76 1.00
C ALA A 67 9.79 -10.77 0.48
N CYS A 68 10.61 -10.22 1.38
CA CYS A 68 11.71 -9.32 1.03
C CYS A 68 12.76 -10.05 0.19
N LEU A 69 13.23 -9.44 -0.92
CA LEU A 69 14.23 -10.09 -1.79
C LEU A 69 15.56 -10.37 -1.08
N TYR A 70 15.91 -9.53 -0.10
CA TYR A 70 17.29 -9.51 0.38
C TYR A 70 17.57 -10.70 1.31
N HIS A 71 16.67 -10.92 2.27
CA HIS A 71 16.85 -11.93 3.31
C HIS A 71 15.57 -12.74 3.57
N ALA A 72 14.58 -12.67 2.67
CA ALA A 72 13.38 -13.49 2.70
C ALA A 72 12.54 -13.42 3.99
N LEU A 73 12.66 -12.34 4.78
CA LEU A 73 11.66 -12.00 5.79
C LEU A 73 10.30 -11.82 5.11
N ARG A 74 9.23 -12.33 5.72
CA ARG A 74 7.87 -12.14 5.22
C ARG A 74 7.06 -11.25 6.14
N PHE A 75 6.26 -10.40 5.53
CA PHE A 75 5.39 -9.46 6.22
C PHE A 75 3.95 -9.69 5.76
N ASP A 76 3.01 -9.75 6.70
CA ASP A 76 1.58 -9.81 6.40
C ASP A 76 1.01 -8.43 5.98
N CYS A 77 -0.29 -8.39 5.71
CA CYS A 77 -0.99 -7.18 5.26
C CYS A 77 -1.00 -6.05 6.30
N SER A 78 -0.78 -6.36 7.59
CA SER A 78 -0.67 -5.36 8.65
C SER A 78 0.75 -4.78 8.73
N GLY A 79 1.72 -5.45 8.09
CA GLY A 79 3.14 -5.13 8.12
C GLY A 79 3.90 -5.90 9.22
N GLN A 80 3.25 -6.77 9.98
CA GLN A 80 3.92 -7.61 10.97
C GLN A 80 4.79 -8.67 10.27
N CYS A 81 6.04 -8.83 10.71
CA CYS A 81 6.87 -9.94 10.26
C CYS A 81 6.31 -11.26 10.78
N THR A 82 6.03 -12.20 9.89
CA THR A 82 5.45 -13.52 10.17
C THR A 82 6.45 -14.66 9.97
N HIS A 83 7.56 -14.39 9.27
CA HIS A 83 8.56 -15.39 8.96
C HIS A 83 9.97 -14.81 8.96
N ASN A 84 10.86 -15.44 9.74
CA ASN A 84 12.30 -15.25 9.67
C ASN A 84 12.97 -16.58 9.29
N PRO A 85 13.62 -16.69 8.11
CA PRO A 85 14.29 -17.92 7.70
C PRO A 85 15.69 -18.09 8.31
N HIS A 86 16.15 -17.16 9.15
CA HIS A 86 17.52 -17.17 9.69
C HIS A 86 17.59 -17.66 11.13
N GLY A 87 18.70 -18.32 11.47
CA GLY A 87 18.97 -18.79 12.82
C GLY A 87 17.90 -19.76 13.33
N ASN A 88 17.37 -19.49 14.53
CA ASN A 88 16.29 -20.26 15.14
C ASN A 88 14.89 -19.75 14.73
N GLY A 89 14.79 -18.84 13.75
CA GLY A 89 13.54 -18.26 13.29
C GLY A 89 12.89 -17.26 14.25
N GLN A 90 13.59 -16.81 15.30
CA GLN A 90 13.07 -15.77 16.18
C GLN A 90 12.81 -14.46 15.43
N ILE A 91 11.62 -13.89 15.64
CA ILE A 91 11.20 -12.62 15.04
C ILE A 91 11.25 -11.55 16.15
N PRO A 92 12.15 -10.55 16.03
CA PRO A 92 12.17 -9.44 16.97
C PRO A 92 10.88 -8.62 16.90
N ALA A 93 10.42 -8.08 18.03
CA ALA A 93 9.23 -7.21 18.05
C ALA A 93 9.36 -5.98 17.13
N ALA A 94 10.59 -5.51 16.87
CA ALA A 94 10.86 -4.41 15.95
C ALA A 94 10.78 -4.79 14.46
N ALA A 95 10.66 -6.07 14.11
CA ALA A 95 10.51 -6.53 12.74
C ALA A 95 9.07 -6.28 12.25
N GLN A 96 8.74 -5.01 12.06
CA GLN A 96 7.45 -4.55 11.57
C GLN A 96 7.66 -3.47 10.50
N VAL A 97 6.85 -3.53 9.47
CA VAL A 97 6.73 -2.53 8.41
C VAL A 97 5.50 -1.69 8.73
N ARG A 98 5.59 -0.37 8.55
CA ARG A 98 4.40 0.48 8.70
C ARG A 98 3.39 0.14 7.61
N SER A 99 2.15 -0.18 7.98
CA SER A 99 0.99 -0.18 7.08
C SER A 99 0.32 1.19 7.02
N PHE A 100 -0.31 1.48 5.89
CA PHE A 100 -1.08 2.71 5.69
C PHE A 100 -2.54 2.36 5.45
N PRO A 101 -3.50 3.10 6.06
CA PRO A 101 -4.89 2.99 5.66
C PRO A 101 -5.04 3.26 4.17
N LEU A 102 -5.71 2.34 3.47
CA LEU A 102 -5.91 2.39 2.04
C LEU A 102 -7.37 2.03 1.73
N LEU A 103 -8.01 2.83 0.89
CA LEU A 103 -9.40 2.66 0.47
C LEU A 103 -9.45 2.65 -1.06
N GLU A 104 -10.13 1.67 -1.63
CA GLU A 104 -10.48 1.69 -3.05
C GLU A 104 -11.89 2.27 -3.24
N ARG A 105 -11.99 3.36 -4.00
CA ARG A 105 -13.29 3.96 -4.33
C ARG A 105 -13.17 4.89 -5.54
N HIS A 106 -14.22 4.95 -6.35
CA HIS A 106 -14.32 5.88 -7.49
C HIS A 106 -13.20 5.71 -8.53
N GLY A 107 -12.72 4.48 -8.72
CA GLY A 107 -11.62 4.17 -9.65
C GLY A 107 -10.21 4.51 -9.13
N PHE A 108 -10.09 4.89 -7.85
CA PHE A 108 -8.82 5.25 -7.21
C PHE A 108 -8.51 4.42 -5.98
N LEU A 109 -7.22 4.32 -5.70
CA LEU A 109 -6.67 3.92 -4.42
C LEU A 109 -6.34 5.18 -3.62
N TRP A 110 -7.09 5.42 -2.56
CA TRP A 110 -6.93 6.53 -1.62
C TRP A 110 -6.11 6.08 -0.43
N ILE A 111 -5.02 6.79 -0.13
CA ILE A 111 -4.14 6.46 1.00
C ILE A 111 -4.16 7.57 2.05
N TRP A 112 -4.00 7.18 3.30
CA TRP A 112 -3.82 8.08 4.44
C TRP A 112 -2.39 7.97 4.98
N MET A 113 -1.59 9.03 4.82
CA MET A 113 -0.16 9.03 5.18
C MET A 113 0.12 9.52 6.62
N GLY A 114 -0.93 10.00 7.30
CA GLY A 114 -0.89 10.55 8.65
C GLY A 114 -1.12 9.52 9.74
N GLU A 115 -1.73 9.97 10.84
CA GLU A 115 -2.07 9.10 11.97
C GLU A 115 -3.20 8.14 11.58
N PRO A 116 -3.00 6.81 11.61
CA PRO A 116 -4.02 5.85 11.16
C PRO A 116 -5.35 5.97 11.89
N ALA A 117 -5.33 6.29 13.18
CA ALA A 117 -6.55 6.48 13.98
C ALA A 117 -7.39 7.71 13.56
N ALA A 118 -6.80 8.63 12.80
CA ALA A 118 -7.50 9.79 12.24
C ALA A 118 -8.06 9.53 10.83
N ALA A 119 -7.73 8.39 10.22
CA ALA A 119 -8.17 8.02 8.87
C ALA A 119 -9.65 7.63 8.88
N ARG A 120 -10.52 8.61 8.66
CA ARG A 120 -11.97 8.46 8.61
C ARG A 120 -12.43 8.30 7.16
N PRO A 121 -13.00 7.15 6.73
CA PRO A 121 -13.48 6.97 5.36
C PRO A 121 -14.49 8.04 4.91
N GLU A 122 -15.29 8.55 5.84
CA GLU A 122 -16.26 9.64 5.63
C GLU A 122 -15.64 11.02 5.38
N ALA A 123 -14.34 11.18 5.64
CA ALA A 123 -13.60 12.39 5.30
C ALA A 123 -13.19 12.44 3.82
N LEU A 124 -13.39 11.35 3.07
CA LEU A 124 -13.17 11.34 1.62
C LEU A 124 -14.26 12.20 0.95
N PRO A 125 -13.91 13.20 0.12
CA PRO A 125 -14.91 13.97 -0.63
C PRO A 125 -15.75 13.05 -1.52
N ASP A 126 -17.00 13.46 -1.78
CA ASP A 126 -17.89 12.68 -2.64
C ASP A 126 -17.45 12.79 -4.10
N PHE A 127 -17.00 11.66 -4.66
CA PHE A 127 -16.68 11.49 -6.07
C PHE A 127 -17.65 10.52 -6.77
N SER A 128 -18.82 10.24 -6.19
CA SER A 128 -19.84 9.35 -6.78
C SER A 128 -20.30 9.74 -8.20
N PRO A 129 -20.24 11.00 -8.67
CA PRO A 129 -20.51 11.31 -10.08
C PRO A 129 -19.55 10.60 -11.06
N LEU A 130 -18.36 10.17 -10.62
CA LEU A 130 -17.43 9.40 -11.44
C LEU A 130 -17.88 7.94 -11.62
N ASP A 131 -18.73 7.42 -10.74
CA ASP A 131 -19.22 6.04 -10.80
C ASP A 131 -20.35 5.88 -11.83
N ALA A 132 -21.06 6.97 -12.14
CA ALA A 132 -22.26 6.99 -13.00
C ALA A 132 -22.02 7.64 -14.38
N GLY A 133 -20.75 7.87 -14.74
CA GLY A 133 -20.39 8.41 -16.06
C GLY A 133 -20.73 7.44 -17.20
N PRO A 134 -20.86 7.93 -18.45
CA PRO A 134 -21.01 7.06 -19.62
C PRO A 134 -19.85 6.07 -19.71
N GLU A 135 -20.01 4.91 -20.36
CA GLU A 135 -18.92 3.92 -20.55
C GLU A 135 -17.68 4.51 -21.25
N THR A 136 -17.89 5.58 -22.03
CA THR A 136 -16.84 6.38 -22.69
C THR A 136 -16.29 7.51 -21.84
N GLY A 137 -16.88 7.73 -20.67
CA GLY A 137 -16.43 8.64 -19.62
C GLY A 137 -15.20 8.08 -18.95
N VAL A 138 -14.09 8.09 -19.68
CA VAL A 138 -12.81 7.78 -19.09
C VAL A 138 -12.45 8.99 -18.22
N ALA A 139 -12.44 8.81 -16.89
CA ALA A 139 -11.69 9.69 -16.01
C ALA A 139 -10.21 9.50 -16.35
N HIS A 140 -9.78 10.07 -17.49
CA HIS A 140 -8.39 10.27 -17.84
C HIS A 140 -7.85 11.26 -16.83
N THR A 141 -7.52 10.77 -15.66
CA THR A 141 -6.81 11.58 -14.69
C THR A 141 -5.47 11.95 -15.30
N TYR A 142 -5.17 13.25 -15.27
CA TYR A 142 -3.90 13.85 -15.64
C TYR A 142 -2.78 13.41 -14.66
N MET A 143 -2.57 12.11 -14.49
CA MET A 143 -1.57 11.53 -13.56
C MET A 143 -0.54 10.66 -14.29
N HIS A 144 -0.24 10.98 -15.56
CA HIS A 144 0.94 10.47 -16.26
C HIS A 144 2.15 11.36 -15.99
#